data_AF-A0A821H9P5-F1
#
_entry.id   AF-A0A821H9P5-F1
#
_cell.length_a   1.000
_cell.length_b   1.000
_cell.length_c   1.000
_cell.angle_alpha   90.00
_cell.angle_beta   90.00
_cell.angle_gamma   90.00
#
_symmetry.space_group_name_H-M   'P 1'
#
loop_
_entity.id
_entity.type
_entity.pdbx_description
1 polymer ?
#
loop_
_entity_poly.entity_id
_entity_poly.type
_entity_poly.pdbx_seq_one_letter_code
_entity_poly.pdbx_strand_id
1 'polypeptide(L)' 'MIYTAQTQYDDIESRSLIDLGIGTGMLSIASCLLNADHVFGFDCDLDALGLCQLNIKEFELESSIDLIQAD' A
#
# COMPACT_ATOMS: atom_id res chain seq x y z
N MET A 1 -8.90 -0.05 -9.05
CA MET A 1 -7.95 -0.99 -9.69
C MET A 1 -7.76 -2.23 -8.83
N ILE A 2 -7.51 -2.09 -7.52
CA ILE A 2 -7.40 -3.19 -6.53
C ILE A 2 -8.50 -4.27 -6.67
N TYR A 3 -9.78 -3.87 -6.78
CA TYR A 3 -10.88 -4.83 -6.97
C TYR A 3 -10.68 -5.74 -8.18
N THR A 4 -10.29 -5.17 -9.33
CA THR A 4 -10.05 -5.96 -10.55
C THR A 4 -8.81 -6.85 -10.40
N ALA A 5 -7.73 -6.35 -9.81
CA ALA A 5 -6.52 -7.14 -9.56
C ALA A 5 -6.82 -8.40 -8.74
N GLN A 6 -7.61 -8.28 -7.66
CA GLN A 6 -7.99 -9.47 -6.89
C GLN A 6 -9.05 -10.32 -7.60
N THR A 7 -10.15 -9.74 -8.09
CA THR A 7 -11.28 -10.54 -8.58
C THR A 7 -11.05 -11.20 -9.93
N GLN A 8 -10.25 -10.58 -10.81
CA GLN A 8 -10.02 -11.08 -12.15
C GLN A 8 -8.72 -11.89 -12.26
N TYR A 9 -7.73 -11.58 -11.42
CA TYR A 9 -6.37 -12.13 -11.55
C TYR A 9 -5.83 -12.81 -10.28
N ASP A 10 -6.46 -12.61 -9.12
CA ASP A 10 -6.02 -13.19 -7.84
C ASP A 10 -4.58 -12.77 -7.45
N ASP A 11 -4.24 -11.52 -7.77
CA ASP A 11 -2.89 -10.96 -7.66
C ASP A 11 -2.60 -10.28 -6.30
N ILE A 12 -3.51 -10.32 -5.32
CA ILE A 12 -3.36 -9.58 -4.05
C ILE A 12 -3.30 -10.50 -2.83
N GLU A 13 -4.29 -11.37 -2.63
CA GLU A 13 -4.37 -12.19 -1.43
C GLU A 13 -3.13 -13.09 -1.28
N SER A 14 -2.52 -13.08 -0.08
CA SER A 14 -1.28 -13.82 0.21
C SER A 14 -0.12 -13.50 -0.75
N ARG A 15 -0.04 -12.24 -1.22
CA ARG A 15 1.05 -11.72 -2.05
C ARG A 15 1.75 -10.56 -1.36
N SER A 16 3.05 -10.42 -1.64
CA SER A 16 3.79 -9.18 -1.36
C SER A 16 3.74 -8.27 -2.58
N LEU A 17 3.46 -6.98 -2.36
CA LEU A 17 3.23 -6.00 -3.41
C LEU A 17 4.26 -4.88 -3.36
N ILE A 18 4.48 -4.25 -4.52
CA ILE A 18 5.23 -3.01 -4.65
C ILE A 18 4.27 -1.94 -5.20
N ASP A 19 4.14 -0.82 -4.49
CA ASP A 19 3.33 0.32 -4.91
C ASP A 19 4.28 1.48 -5.29
N LEU A 20 4.37 1.76 -6.61
CA LEU A 20 5.25 2.79 -7.16
C LEU A 20 4.44 4.08 -7.36
N GLY A 21 4.80 5.13 -6.62
CA GLY A 21 3.98 6.33 -6.50
C GLY A 21 2.81 6.09 -5.54
N ILE A 22 3.11 5.55 -4.35
CA ILE A 22 2.11 5.17 -3.34
C ILE A 22 1.22 6.36 -2.91
N GLY A 23 1.72 7.60 -3.04
CA GLY A 23 1.02 8.81 -2.67
C GLY A 23 0.59 8.76 -1.20
N THR A 24 -0.71 8.91 -0.95
CA THR A 24 -1.30 8.82 0.39
C THR A 24 -1.71 7.40 0.82
N GLY A 25 -1.39 6.37 0.02
CA GLY A 25 -1.52 4.95 0.41
C GLY A 25 -2.87 4.29 0.15
N MET A 26 -3.81 4.93 -0.55
CA MET A 26 -5.15 4.40 -0.76
C MET A 26 -5.18 2.98 -1.37
N LEU A 27 -4.32 2.70 -2.35
CA LEU A 27 -4.27 1.39 -3.02
C LEU A 27 -3.56 0.34 -2.16
N SER A 28 -2.45 0.71 -1.53
CA SER A 28 -1.73 -0.14 -0.58
C SER A 28 -2.60 -0.56 0.61
N ILE A 29 -3.31 0.38 1.24
CA ILE A 29 -4.24 0.10 2.33
C ILE A 29 -5.35 -0.84 1.86
N ALA A 30 -5.98 -0.55 0.71
CA ALA A 30 -7.01 -1.42 0.16
C ALA A 30 -6.49 -2.83 -0.15
N SER A 31 -5.21 -2.97 -0.52
CA SER A 31 -4.58 -4.27 -0.77
C SER A 31 -4.36 -5.06 0.52
N CYS A 32 -3.88 -4.41 1.59
CA CYS A 32 -3.76 -5.04 2.90
C CYS A 32 -5.12 -5.47 3.47
N LEU A 33 -6.17 -4.66 3.26
CA LEU A 33 -7.55 -5.03 3.64
C LEU A 33 -8.10 -6.22 2.83
N LEU A 34 -7.48 -6.56 1.71
CA LEU A 34 -7.72 -7.77 0.92
C LEU A 34 -6.69 -8.87 1.19
N ASN A 35 -6.07 -8.87 2.37
CA ASN A 35 -5.11 -9.87 2.83
C ASN A 35 -3.84 -9.96 1.97
N ALA A 36 -3.34 -8.84 1.44
CA ALA A 36 -1.95 -8.79 1.00
C ALA A 36 -1.02 -9.06 2.20
N ASP A 37 0.03 -9.85 2.00
CA ASP A 37 0.97 -10.22 3.07
C ASP A 37 1.81 -9.03 3.52
N HIS A 38 2.26 -8.23 2.55
CA HIS A 38 3.09 -7.04 2.80
C HIS A 38 3.07 -6.12 1.58
N VAL A 39 3.13 -4.81 1.80
CA VAL A 39 3.35 -3.82 0.73
C VAL A 39 4.62 -3.03 0.98
N PHE A 40 5.41 -2.83 -0.07
CA PHE A 40 6.52 -1.87 -0.09
C PHE A 40 6.09 -0.68 -0.94
N GLY A 41 5.86 0.46 -0.29
CA GLY A 41 5.39 1.70 -0.90
C GLY A 41 6.52 2.67 -1.18
N PHE A 42 6.60 3.16 -2.41
CA PHE A 42 7.62 4.11 -2.83
C PHE A 42 6.98 5.42 -3.30
N ASP A 43 7.46 6.55 -2.81
CA ASP A 43 7.12 7.86 -3.35
C ASP A 43 8.32 8.82 -3.25
N CYS A 44 8.39 9.78 -4.16
CA CYS A 44 9.42 10.82 -4.11
C CYS A 44 9.00 12.00 -3.22
N ASP A 45 7.69 12.18 -3.02
CA ASP A 45 7.11 13.26 -2.22
C ASP A 45 7.00 12.89 -0.73
N LEU A 46 7.81 13.55 0.10
CA LEU A 46 7.78 13.38 1.56
C LEU A 46 6.47 13.82 2.20
N ASP A 47 5.80 14.84 1.65
CA ASP A 47 4.53 15.31 2.19
C ASP A 47 3.44 14.25 1.96
N ALA A 48 3.46 13.60 0.79
CA ALA A 48 2.58 12.47 0.49
C ALA A 48 2.85 11.28 1.42
N LEU A 49 4.12 10.90 1.63
CA LEU A 49 4.51 9.84 2.56
C LEU A 49 4.10 10.16 4.01
N GLY A 50 4.21 11.42 4.43
CA GLY A 50 3.76 11.86 5.75
C GLY A 50 2.25 11.65 5.95
N LEU A 51 1.44 12.02 4.95
CA LEU A 51 0.00 11.75 4.94
C LEU A 51 -0.30 10.24 4.86
N CYS A 52 0.48 9.49 4.07
CA CYS A 52 0.35 8.05 3.96
C CYS A 52 0.55 7.36 5.31
N GLN A 53 1.59 7.74 6.06
CA GLN A 53 1.86 7.19 7.38
C GLN A 53 0.70 7.41 8.35
N LEU A 54 0.03 8.57 8.29
CA LEU A 54 -1.15 8.85 9.12
C LEU A 54 -2.31 7.93 8.74
N ASN A 55 -2.56 7.75 7.44
CA ASN A 55 -3.59 6.84 6.95
C ASN A 55 -3.30 5.39 7.35
N ILE A 56 -2.06 4.90 7.16
CA ILE A 56 -1.66 3.54 7.55
C ILE A 56 -1.93 3.30 9.04
N LYS A 57 -1.60 4.29 9.88
CA LYS A 57 -1.86 4.24 11.32
C LYS A 57 -3.34 4.25 11.67
N GLU A 58 -4.18 5.00 10.94
CA GLU A 58 -5.63 4.99 11.14
C GLU A 58 -6.25 3.60 10.91
N PHE A 59 -5.67 2.81 10.01
CA PHE A 59 -6.10 1.45 9.71
C PHE A 59 -5.31 0.36 10.46
N GLU A 60 -4.39 0.74 11.36
CA GLU A 60 -3.54 -0.20 12.14
C GLU A 60 -2.69 -1.13 11.26
N LEU A 61 -2.17 -0.60 10.13
CA LEU A 61 -1.41 -1.36 9.13
C LEU A 61 0.10 -1.11 9.16
N GLU A 62 0.64 -0.52 10.23
CA GLU A 62 2.06 -0.15 10.32
C GLU A 62 3.01 -1.35 10.22
N SER A 63 2.55 -2.57 10.53
CA SER A 63 3.33 -3.80 10.39
C SER A 63 3.29 -4.41 9.00
N SER A 64 2.42 -3.92 8.13
CA SER A 64 2.11 -4.54 6.83
C SER A 64 2.54 -3.68 5.64
N ILE A 65 2.87 -2.40 5.87
CA ILE A 65 3.25 -1.45 4.82
C ILE A 65 4.53 -0.74 5.23
N ASP A 66 5.59 -0.93 4.44
CA ASP A 66 6.84 -0.18 4.56
C ASP A 66 6.81 1.02 3.60
N LEU A 67 7.09 2.21 4.12
CA LEU A 67 7.21 3.44 3.33
C LEU A 67 8.67 3.78 3.05
N ILE A 68 9.00 3.95 1.77
CA ILE A 68 10.35 4.20 1.29
C ILE A 68 10.32 5.45 0.42
N GLN A 69 11.11 6.45 0.78
CA GLN A 69 11.31 7.61 -0.09
C GLN A 69 12.31 7.24 -1.20
N ALA A 70 11.90 7.37 -2.46
CA ALA A 70 12.74 7.09 -3.63
C ALA A 70 12.32 7.95 -4.84
N ASP A 71 13.26 8.20 -5.75
CA ASP A 71 13.09 9.00 -6.99
C ASP A 71 12.54 8.16 -8.15
#